data_AF-A0AA46QHZ4-F1
#
_entry.id   AF-A0AA46QHZ4-F1
#
_cell.length_a   1.000
_cell.length_b   1.000
_cell.length_c   1.000
_cell.angle_alpha   90.00
_cell.angle_beta   90.00
_cell.angle_gamma   90.00
#
_symmetry.space_group_name_H-M   'P 1'
#
loop_
_entity.id
_entity.type
_entity.pdbx_description
1 polymer ?
#
loop_
_entity_poly.entity_id
_entity_poly.type
_entity_poly.pdbx_seq_one_letter_code
_entity_poly.pdbx_strand_id
1 'polypeptide(L)'
;MMARDAIKEIMELKSRNEFADKHQFYLRLYSLQELLKNNSNKGHLSEEVFKYIPIALVACMEGLFRSLYAEIIDYGEPYSNNVEKFNNSNKKFDYNIVNAIQSKKLTIGEFISHTLSCNNISDIDNNISILLGIKFLHELNNFETQSVFDEQRLINSSFKNNANEILKSVVTVFELRHIFCHEFGTKVEINEDIIQEVFSNTKIFLENTTDFIHYKLYPDAPETQTDMNIHAHNEFDQIEIKLEGYISKLINKDFTDMLDFDKDLFKESILKWKKYRESEAKYKSSVVEGGSMQPMIYSMSMHTTTLRKIKELEEDYPELFQL
;
A
#
# COMPACT_ATOMS: atom_id res chain seq x y z
N MET A 1 21.56 -24.86 -14.31
CA MET A 1 21.09 -23.49 -14.00
C MET A 1 20.25 -23.60 -12.74
N MET A 2 20.79 -23.18 -11.58
CA MET A 2 20.05 -23.29 -10.32
C MET A 2 18.78 -22.44 -10.41
N ALA A 3 17.64 -23.00 -10.01
CA ALA A 3 16.42 -22.22 -9.88
C ALA A 3 16.71 -21.04 -8.94
N ARG A 4 16.42 -19.82 -9.41
CA ARG A 4 16.56 -18.60 -8.61
C ARG A 4 15.76 -18.75 -7.31
N ASP A 5 16.38 -18.47 -6.18
CA ASP A 5 15.73 -18.50 -4.87
C ASP A 5 14.97 -17.19 -4.68
N ALA A 6 13.70 -17.19 -5.09
CA ALA A 6 12.83 -16.02 -5.02
C ALA A 6 12.71 -15.48 -3.59
N ILE A 7 12.72 -16.34 -2.56
CA ILE A 7 12.63 -15.90 -1.16
C ILE A 7 13.87 -15.07 -0.81
N LYS A 8 15.06 -15.60 -1.14
CA LYS A 8 16.32 -14.90 -0.88
C LYS A 8 16.39 -13.56 -1.62
N GLU A 9 15.98 -13.51 -2.90
CA GLU A 9 15.97 -12.26 -3.68
C GLU A 9 15.05 -11.21 -3.05
N ILE A 10 13.85 -11.58 -2.63
CA ILE A 10 12.90 -10.67 -1.99
C ILE A 10 13.45 -10.17 -0.65
N MET A 11 13.99 -11.07 0.18
CA MET A 11 14.59 -10.71 1.46
C MET A 11 15.80 -9.79 1.29
N GLU A 12 16.65 -10.03 0.30
CA GLU A 12 17.78 -9.15 -0.01
C GLU A 12 17.32 -7.76 -0.45
N LEU A 13 16.28 -7.66 -1.28
CA LEU A 13 15.72 -6.38 -1.69
C LEU A 13 15.17 -5.60 -0.49
N LYS A 14 14.40 -6.26 0.38
CA LYS A 14 13.90 -5.66 1.62
C LYS A 14 15.04 -5.16 2.52
N SER A 15 16.14 -5.90 2.61
CA SER A 15 17.29 -5.51 3.44
C SER A 15 18.06 -4.27 2.92
N ARG A 16 17.91 -3.95 1.63
CA ARG A 16 18.56 -2.78 1.01
C ARG A 16 17.72 -1.51 1.14
N ASN A 17 16.44 -1.63 1.48
CA ASN A 17 15.52 -0.50 1.60
C ASN A 17 15.42 -0.07 3.07
N GLU A 18 15.61 1.22 3.33
CA GLU A 18 15.52 1.79 4.68
C GLU A 18 14.06 2.04 5.11
N PHE A 19 13.17 2.24 4.14
CA PHE A 19 11.75 2.56 4.34
C PHE A 19 10.88 1.71 3.43
N ALA A 20 9.56 1.69 3.69
CA ALA A 20 8.59 1.08 2.79
C ALA A 20 8.71 1.62 1.36
N ASP A 21 8.47 0.76 0.37
CA ASP A 21 8.81 1.02 -1.04
C ASP A 21 8.16 2.29 -1.60
N LYS A 22 6.93 2.64 -1.18
CA LYS A 22 6.25 3.87 -1.60
C LYS A 22 6.99 5.14 -1.16
N HIS A 23 7.51 5.19 0.07
CA HIS A 23 8.20 6.37 0.58
C HIS A 23 9.57 6.55 -0.11
N GLN A 24 10.28 5.43 -0.33
CA GLN A 24 11.53 5.41 -1.08
C GLN A 24 11.37 5.95 -2.50
N PHE A 25 10.26 5.61 -3.16
CA PHE A 25 9.90 6.13 -4.47
C PHE A 25 9.80 7.67 -4.49
N TYR A 26 9.04 8.27 -3.57
CA TYR A 26 8.90 9.74 -3.51
C TYR A 26 10.23 10.44 -3.25
N LEU A 27 11.04 9.92 -2.32
CA LEU A 27 12.37 10.47 -2.03
C LEU A 27 13.29 10.43 -3.25
N ARG A 28 13.23 9.33 -4.02
CA ARG A 28 14.02 9.17 -5.24
C ARG A 28 13.56 10.10 -6.36
N LEU A 29 12.25 10.25 -6.57
CA LEU A 29 11.72 11.24 -7.53
C LEU A 29 12.10 12.66 -7.14
N TYR A 30 11.97 13.01 -5.86
CA TYR A 30 12.38 14.33 -5.36
C TYR A 30 13.86 14.59 -5.64
N SER A 31 14.73 13.62 -5.34
CA SER A 31 16.17 13.72 -5.60
C SER A 31 16.50 13.92 -7.09
N LEU A 32 15.80 13.21 -7.98
CA LEU A 32 15.94 13.39 -9.43
C LEU A 32 15.42 14.76 -9.89
N GLN A 33 14.29 15.21 -9.33
CA GLN A 33 13.72 16.52 -9.64
C GLN A 33 14.67 17.66 -9.22
N GLU A 34 15.26 17.56 -8.03
CA GLU A 34 16.25 18.52 -7.55
C GLU A 34 17.55 18.49 -8.35
N LEU A 35 17.96 17.30 -8.83
CA LEU A 35 19.08 17.19 -9.76
C LEU A 35 18.80 17.96 -11.06
N LEU A 36 17.59 17.84 -11.62
CA LEU A 36 17.23 18.57 -12.84
C LEU A 36 17.18 20.09 -12.59
N LYS A 37 16.51 20.55 -11.53
CA LYS A 37 16.38 21.99 -11.21
C LYS A 37 17.71 22.69 -10.91
N ASN A 38 18.58 22.06 -10.11
CA ASN A 38 19.80 22.70 -9.63
C ASN A 38 20.85 22.88 -10.74
N ASN A 39 20.77 22.08 -11.80
CA ASN A 39 21.73 22.12 -12.89
C ASN A 39 21.34 23.06 -14.02
N SER A 40 20.05 23.34 -14.24
CA SER A 40 19.62 24.39 -15.18
C SER A 40 20.23 25.77 -14.85
N ASN A 41 20.70 25.98 -13.62
CA ASN A 41 21.22 27.27 -13.12
C ASN A 41 22.76 27.37 -12.99
N LYS A 42 23.54 26.29 -13.19
CA LYS A 42 25.00 26.29 -12.82
C LYS A 42 25.97 25.70 -13.85
N GLY A 43 25.50 25.30 -15.03
CA GLY A 43 26.33 24.78 -16.12
C GLY A 43 25.75 23.49 -16.68
N HIS A 44 25.97 23.24 -17.98
CA HIS A 44 25.43 22.08 -18.67
C HIS A 44 25.87 20.78 -17.96
N LEU A 45 24.90 20.00 -17.49
CA LEU A 45 25.11 18.59 -17.17
C LEU A 45 25.67 17.89 -18.41
N SER A 46 26.62 16.98 -18.23
CA SER A 46 27.04 16.12 -19.32
C SER A 46 25.85 15.28 -19.78
N GLU A 47 25.72 15.07 -21.08
CA GLU A 47 24.71 14.20 -21.71
C GLU A 47 24.64 12.80 -21.05
N GLU A 48 25.76 12.28 -20.56
CA GLU A 48 25.84 11.01 -19.82
C GLU A 48 25.05 11.00 -18.50
N VAL A 49 24.91 12.14 -17.81
CA VAL A 49 24.08 12.22 -16.61
C VAL A 49 22.59 12.21 -16.98
N PHE A 50 22.23 12.83 -18.10
CA PHE A 50 20.86 12.79 -18.59
C PHE A 50 20.41 11.36 -18.97
N LYS A 51 21.31 10.53 -19.51
CA LYS A 51 21.07 9.10 -19.76
C LYS A 51 20.69 8.31 -18.50
N TYR A 52 21.13 8.75 -17.32
CA TYR A 52 20.78 8.10 -16.06
C TYR A 52 19.31 8.32 -15.67
N ILE A 53 18.68 9.44 -16.08
CA ILE A 53 17.32 9.78 -15.63
C ILE A 53 16.29 8.72 -16.07
N PRO A 54 16.21 8.30 -17.35
CA PRO A 54 15.27 7.25 -17.76
C PRO A 54 15.55 5.91 -17.07
N ILE A 55 16.83 5.57 -16.84
CA ILE A 55 17.22 4.34 -16.14
C ILE A 55 16.70 4.37 -14.69
N ALA A 56 16.88 5.50 -14.00
CA ALA A 56 16.41 5.68 -12.64
C ALA A 56 14.87 5.69 -12.56
N LEU A 57 14.19 6.30 -13.54
CA LEU A 57 12.73 6.30 -13.64
C LEU A 57 12.17 4.89 -13.84
N VAL A 58 12.75 4.07 -14.72
CA VAL A 58 12.32 2.66 -14.86
C VAL A 58 12.49 1.90 -13.54
N ALA A 59 13.60 2.09 -12.83
CA ALA A 59 13.79 1.47 -11.52
C ALA A 59 12.74 1.94 -10.49
N CYS A 60 12.36 3.22 -10.51
CA CYS A 60 11.26 3.75 -9.70
C CYS A 60 9.93 3.10 -10.06
N MET A 61 9.61 2.96 -11.35
CA MET A 61 8.39 2.32 -11.83
C MET A 61 8.33 0.85 -11.40
N GLU A 62 9.40 0.08 -11.65
CA GLU A 62 9.46 -1.33 -11.27
C GLU A 62 9.26 -1.53 -9.76
N GLY A 63 9.92 -0.71 -8.93
CA GLY A 63 9.76 -0.77 -7.48
C GLY A 63 8.35 -0.40 -7.03
N LEU A 64 7.82 0.73 -7.52
CA LEU A 64 6.48 1.20 -7.17
C LEU A 64 5.42 0.18 -7.59
N PHE A 65 5.42 -0.29 -8.84
CA PHE A 65 4.40 -1.20 -9.33
C PHE A 65 4.45 -2.56 -8.66
N ARG A 66 5.63 -3.10 -8.32
CA ARG A 66 5.71 -4.32 -7.50
C ARG A 66 5.12 -4.12 -6.12
N SER A 67 5.34 -2.96 -5.51
CA SER A 67 4.72 -2.59 -4.23
C SER A 67 3.21 -2.47 -4.34
N LEU A 68 2.69 -1.79 -5.38
CA LEU A 68 1.26 -1.66 -5.63
C LEU A 68 0.59 -3.01 -5.91
N TYR A 69 1.22 -3.89 -6.69
CA TYR A 69 0.69 -5.23 -6.91
C TYR A 69 0.60 -6.02 -5.61
N ALA A 70 1.64 -5.97 -4.78
CA ALA A 70 1.65 -6.64 -3.49
C ALA A 70 0.53 -6.10 -2.58
N GLU A 71 0.38 -4.77 -2.50
CA GLU A 71 -0.67 -4.13 -1.70
C GLU A 71 -2.07 -4.50 -2.18
N ILE A 72 -2.34 -4.47 -3.49
CA ILE A 72 -3.64 -4.86 -4.04
C ILE A 72 -3.97 -6.32 -3.69
N ILE A 73 -2.99 -7.23 -3.76
CA ILE A 73 -3.17 -8.65 -3.43
C ILE A 73 -3.38 -8.84 -1.92
N ASP A 74 -2.54 -8.20 -1.10
CA ASP A 74 -2.56 -8.32 0.36
C ASP A 74 -3.74 -7.57 1.01
N TYR A 75 -4.39 -6.66 0.28
CA TYR A 75 -5.67 -6.08 0.68
C TYR A 75 -6.74 -7.16 0.90
N GLY A 76 -6.67 -8.27 0.14
CA GLY A 76 -7.54 -9.43 0.27
C GLY A 76 -8.62 -9.50 -0.81
N GLU A 77 -9.73 -10.17 -0.50
CA GLU A 77 -10.81 -10.35 -1.46
C GLU A 77 -11.47 -9.00 -1.83
N PRO A 78 -11.86 -8.80 -3.11
CA PRO A 78 -11.85 -9.77 -4.20
C PRO A 78 -10.52 -9.87 -4.96
N TYR A 79 -9.54 -9.02 -4.64
CA TYR A 79 -8.30 -8.89 -5.41
C TYR A 79 -7.36 -10.09 -5.27
N SER A 80 -7.29 -10.69 -4.07
CA SER A 80 -6.54 -11.92 -3.83
C SER A 80 -7.00 -13.06 -4.74
N ASN A 81 -8.30 -13.15 -5.04
CA ASN A 81 -8.86 -14.20 -5.89
C ASN A 81 -8.57 -13.95 -7.37
N ASN A 82 -8.46 -12.69 -7.79
CA ASN A 82 -8.08 -12.35 -9.15
C ASN A 82 -6.69 -12.84 -9.53
N VAL A 83 -5.84 -13.14 -8.54
CA VAL A 83 -4.49 -13.64 -8.77
C VAL A 83 -4.48 -14.97 -9.54
N GLU A 84 -5.52 -15.80 -9.39
CA GLU A 84 -5.63 -17.07 -10.13
C GLU A 84 -5.60 -16.88 -11.65
N LYS A 85 -5.98 -15.70 -12.14
CA LYS A 85 -5.93 -15.36 -13.57
C LYS A 85 -4.50 -15.22 -14.10
N PHE A 86 -3.49 -15.13 -13.22
CA PHE A 86 -2.08 -15.16 -13.58
C PHE A 86 -1.47 -16.57 -13.59
N ASN A 87 -2.27 -17.64 -13.37
CA ASN A 87 -1.80 -19.03 -13.31
C ASN A 87 -1.25 -19.54 -14.65
N ASN A 88 -0.07 -19.05 -15.01
CA ASN A 88 0.78 -19.58 -16.06
C ASN A 88 1.67 -20.69 -15.46
N SER A 89 1.03 -21.82 -15.14
CA SER A 89 1.49 -23.23 -15.10
C SER A 89 2.93 -23.65 -14.72
N ASN A 90 3.86 -22.83 -14.22
CA ASN A 90 5.23 -23.30 -13.93
C ASN A 90 6.06 -22.61 -12.83
N LYS A 91 5.46 -21.75 -11.98
CA LYS A 91 6.19 -21.23 -10.81
C LYS A 91 5.93 -22.17 -9.62
N LYS A 92 6.96 -22.95 -9.24
CA LYS A 92 6.87 -23.91 -8.14
C LYS A 92 6.62 -23.17 -6.83
N PHE A 93 5.37 -23.24 -6.36
CA PHE A 93 5.03 -22.93 -4.98
C PHE A 93 5.46 -24.13 -4.12
N ASP A 94 6.56 -23.98 -3.37
CA ASP A 94 7.16 -25.06 -2.58
C ASP A 94 6.96 -24.85 -1.07
N TYR A 95 7.34 -25.85 -0.27
CA TYR A 95 7.20 -25.79 1.19
C TYR A 95 8.05 -24.68 1.83
N ASN A 96 9.13 -24.22 1.20
CA ASN A 96 9.93 -23.10 1.71
C ASN A 96 9.15 -21.80 1.61
N ILE A 97 8.45 -21.58 0.49
CA ILE A 97 7.57 -20.43 0.29
C ILE A 97 6.42 -20.45 1.31
N VAL A 98 5.78 -21.62 1.49
CA VAL A 98 4.73 -21.80 2.52
C VAL A 98 5.25 -21.43 3.91
N ASN A 99 6.42 -21.95 4.31
CA ASN A 99 7.02 -21.65 5.61
C ASN A 99 7.39 -20.17 5.74
N ALA A 100 7.89 -19.52 4.69
CA ALA A 100 8.22 -18.10 4.71
C ALA A 100 6.97 -17.23 4.93
N ILE A 101 5.86 -17.58 4.29
CA ILE A 101 4.56 -16.90 4.45
C ILE A 101 4.00 -17.15 5.86
N GLN A 102 3.98 -18.41 6.31
CA GLN A 102 3.47 -18.78 7.64
C GLN A 102 4.28 -18.11 8.76
N SER A 103 5.60 -18.00 8.60
CA SER A 103 6.48 -17.30 9.55
C SER A 103 6.50 -15.77 9.39
N LYS A 104 5.62 -15.22 8.53
CA LYS A 104 5.49 -13.78 8.25
C LYS A 104 6.78 -13.11 7.76
N LYS A 105 7.68 -13.87 7.13
CA LYS A 105 8.89 -13.32 6.49
C LYS A 105 8.58 -12.66 5.15
N LEU A 106 7.52 -13.12 4.50
CA LEU A 106 7.07 -12.73 3.17
C LEU A 106 5.55 -12.75 3.13
N THR A 107 4.90 -11.81 2.44
CA THR A 107 3.45 -11.89 2.19
C THR A 107 3.14 -12.61 0.87
N ILE A 108 1.88 -13.00 0.66
CA ILE A 108 1.45 -13.59 -0.61
C ILE A 108 1.59 -12.56 -1.74
N GLY A 109 1.18 -11.31 -1.48
CA GLY A 109 1.33 -10.20 -2.41
C GLY A 109 2.78 -9.97 -2.82
N GLU A 110 3.72 -9.95 -1.86
CA GLU A 110 5.15 -9.83 -2.14
C GLU A 110 5.67 -10.98 -3.01
N PHE A 111 5.32 -12.24 -2.66
CA PHE A 111 5.74 -13.37 -3.48
C PHE A 111 5.26 -13.22 -4.92
N ILE A 112 3.97 -12.93 -5.11
CA ILE A 112 3.34 -12.94 -6.43
C ILE A 112 3.75 -11.73 -7.26
N SER A 113 3.82 -10.55 -6.67
CA SER A 113 4.25 -9.31 -7.35
C SER A 113 5.67 -9.45 -7.90
N HIS A 114 6.55 -10.17 -7.20
CA HIS A 114 7.90 -10.47 -7.65
C HIS A 114 7.94 -11.37 -8.90
N THR A 115 6.86 -12.11 -9.15
CA THR A 115 6.75 -12.96 -10.33
C THR A 115 6.15 -12.25 -11.55
N LEU A 116 5.50 -11.10 -11.37
CA LEU A 116 4.86 -10.34 -12.45
C LEU A 116 5.91 -9.52 -13.22
N SER A 117 5.71 -9.40 -14.53
CA SER A 117 6.52 -8.53 -15.40
C SER A 117 6.18 -7.06 -15.16
N CYS A 118 7.15 -6.18 -15.35
CA CYS A 118 6.97 -4.73 -15.26
C CYS A 118 7.94 -4.02 -16.21
N ASN A 119 8.09 -4.54 -17.43
CA ASN A 119 9.13 -4.11 -18.36
C ASN A 119 8.64 -3.04 -19.36
N ASN A 120 7.34 -2.77 -19.38
CA ASN A 120 6.70 -1.79 -20.26
C ASN A 120 5.31 -1.41 -19.71
N ILE A 121 4.68 -0.41 -20.32
CA ILE A 121 3.35 0.07 -19.92
C ILE A 121 2.25 -0.99 -20.09
N SER A 122 2.37 -1.90 -21.06
CA SER A 122 1.37 -2.95 -21.29
C SER A 122 1.42 -4.01 -20.19
N ASP A 123 2.61 -4.38 -19.70
CA ASP A 123 2.76 -5.23 -18.52
C ASP A 123 2.02 -4.60 -17.32
N ILE A 124 2.24 -3.30 -17.10
CA ILE A 124 1.62 -2.55 -16.00
C ILE A 124 0.09 -2.54 -16.13
N ASP A 125 -0.42 -2.17 -17.30
CA ASP A 125 -1.86 -2.11 -17.56
C ASP A 125 -2.52 -3.47 -17.39
N ASN A 126 -1.94 -4.52 -17.96
CA ASN A 126 -2.48 -5.88 -17.86
C ASN A 126 -2.51 -6.36 -16.41
N ASN A 127 -1.42 -6.18 -15.65
CA ASN A 127 -1.34 -6.65 -14.27
C ASN A 127 -2.39 -5.96 -13.38
N ILE A 128 -2.47 -4.62 -13.43
CA ILE A 128 -3.44 -3.88 -12.60
C ILE A 128 -4.86 -4.18 -13.06
N SER A 129 -5.11 -4.25 -14.37
CA SER A 129 -6.41 -4.61 -14.93
C SER A 129 -6.90 -5.96 -14.42
N ILE A 130 -6.04 -6.98 -14.41
CA ILE A 130 -6.37 -8.31 -13.89
C ILE A 130 -6.63 -8.25 -12.38
N LEU A 131 -5.71 -7.64 -11.61
CA LEU A 131 -5.79 -7.58 -10.16
C LEU A 131 -7.06 -6.86 -9.68
N LEU A 132 -7.42 -5.73 -10.30
CA LEU A 132 -8.59 -4.94 -9.94
C LEU A 132 -9.88 -5.41 -10.64
N GLY A 133 -9.77 -6.25 -11.68
CA GLY A 133 -10.92 -6.69 -12.48
C GLY A 133 -11.53 -5.58 -13.35
N ILE A 134 -10.73 -4.62 -13.80
CA ILE A 134 -11.16 -3.44 -14.59
C ILE A 134 -10.25 -3.25 -15.80
N LYS A 135 -10.54 -2.24 -16.64
CA LYS A 135 -9.60 -1.76 -17.67
C LYS A 135 -8.78 -0.60 -17.10
N PHE A 136 -7.61 -0.88 -16.54
CA PHE A 136 -6.86 0.06 -15.71
C PHE A 136 -6.62 1.41 -16.40
N LEU A 137 -5.95 1.46 -17.55
CA LEU A 137 -5.64 2.75 -18.20
C LEU A 137 -6.90 3.54 -18.61
N HIS A 138 -7.98 2.84 -18.96
CA HIS A 138 -9.28 3.48 -19.25
C HIS A 138 -9.87 4.13 -17.98
N GLU A 139 -9.90 3.40 -16.88
CA GLU A 139 -10.42 3.90 -15.60
C GLU A 139 -9.53 5.01 -15.03
N LEU A 140 -8.20 4.89 -15.15
CA LEU A 140 -7.25 5.92 -14.74
C LEU A 140 -7.46 7.23 -15.50
N ASN A 141 -7.77 7.16 -16.79
CA ASN A 141 -8.05 8.34 -17.61
C ASN A 141 -9.37 9.05 -17.22
N ASN A 142 -10.33 8.29 -16.69
CA ASN A 142 -11.62 8.81 -16.26
C ASN A 142 -11.69 9.11 -14.75
N PHE A 143 -10.61 8.84 -14.02
CA PHE A 143 -10.54 9.03 -12.58
C PHE A 143 -10.57 10.52 -12.22
N GLU A 144 -11.47 10.88 -11.32
CA GLU A 144 -11.54 12.20 -10.71
C GLU A 144 -11.27 12.05 -9.22
N THR A 145 -10.18 12.67 -8.76
CA THR A 145 -9.85 12.68 -7.34
C THR A 145 -10.78 13.64 -6.60
N GLN A 146 -11.24 13.23 -5.42
CA GLN A 146 -11.99 14.09 -4.49
C GLN A 146 -11.09 14.65 -3.39
N SER A 147 -9.77 14.50 -3.53
CA SER A 147 -8.83 14.90 -2.50
C SER A 147 -9.00 16.37 -2.11
N VAL A 148 -8.87 16.66 -0.81
CA VAL A 148 -8.92 18.01 -0.27
C VAL A 148 -7.65 18.80 -0.59
N PHE A 149 -6.56 18.13 -0.98
CA PHE A 149 -5.28 18.76 -1.30
C PHE A 149 -5.23 19.24 -2.76
N ASP A 150 -4.89 20.52 -2.95
CA ASP A 150 -4.78 21.15 -4.27
C ASP A 150 -3.76 20.46 -5.18
N GLU A 151 -2.60 20.06 -4.63
CA GLU A 151 -1.54 19.39 -5.40
C GLU A 151 -2.04 18.10 -6.05
N GLN A 152 -2.78 17.27 -5.30
CA GLN A 152 -3.33 16.01 -5.79
C GLN A 152 -4.38 16.24 -6.89
N ARG A 153 -5.26 17.23 -6.71
CA ARG A 153 -6.22 17.66 -7.73
C ARG A 153 -5.52 18.17 -9.00
N LEU A 154 -4.44 18.93 -8.86
CA LEU A 154 -3.64 19.42 -9.98
C LEU A 154 -3.03 18.27 -10.76
N ILE A 155 -2.37 17.31 -10.08
CA ILE A 155 -1.79 16.11 -10.70
C ILE A 155 -2.85 15.32 -11.48
N ASN A 156 -4.00 15.04 -10.86
CA ASN A 156 -5.10 14.32 -11.50
C ASN A 156 -5.62 15.07 -12.75
N SER A 157 -5.80 16.39 -12.63
CA SER A 157 -6.23 17.23 -13.75
C SER A 157 -5.20 17.26 -14.90
N SER A 158 -3.91 17.32 -14.57
CA SER A 158 -2.81 17.29 -15.54
C SER A 158 -2.75 15.96 -16.28
N PHE A 159 -2.96 14.84 -15.57
CA PHE A 159 -3.07 13.53 -16.19
C PHE A 159 -4.25 13.47 -17.15
N LYS A 160 -5.45 13.83 -16.69
CA LYS A 160 -6.67 13.77 -17.50
C LYS A 160 -6.60 14.61 -18.77
N ASN A 161 -6.02 15.81 -18.68
CA ASN A 161 -5.92 16.72 -19.82
C ASN A 161 -4.86 16.30 -20.85
N ASN A 162 -3.82 15.57 -20.43
CA ASN A 162 -2.66 15.26 -21.28
C ASN A 162 -2.31 13.76 -21.30
N ALA A 163 -3.29 12.87 -21.05
CA ALA A 163 -3.04 11.44 -20.83
C ALA A 163 -2.25 10.79 -21.95
N ASN A 164 -2.55 11.12 -23.21
CA ASN A 164 -1.84 10.57 -24.38
C ASN A 164 -0.35 10.95 -24.39
N GLU A 165 -0.02 12.20 -24.10
CA GLU A 165 1.38 12.69 -24.07
C GLU A 165 2.13 12.10 -22.88
N ILE A 166 1.45 11.98 -21.74
CA ILE A 166 2.01 11.38 -20.53
C ILE A 166 2.31 9.90 -20.74
N LEU A 167 1.37 9.13 -21.27
CA LEU A 167 1.57 7.71 -21.54
C LEU A 167 2.65 7.49 -22.61
N LYS A 168 2.70 8.35 -23.63
CA LYS A 168 3.79 8.32 -24.63
C LYS A 168 5.15 8.55 -23.96
N SER A 169 5.24 9.49 -23.02
CA SER A 169 6.48 9.74 -22.28
C SER A 169 6.91 8.54 -21.44
N VAL A 170 5.96 7.84 -20.80
CA VAL A 170 6.26 6.61 -20.05
C VAL A 170 6.80 5.51 -20.97
N VAL A 171 6.24 5.34 -22.17
CA VAL A 171 6.78 4.43 -23.19
C VAL A 171 8.21 4.82 -23.57
N THR A 172 8.44 6.12 -23.86
CA THR A 172 9.78 6.65 -24.17
C THR A 172 10.79 6.35 -23.06
N VAL A 173 10.40 6.42 -21.78
CA VAL A 173 11.31 6.11 -20.66
C VAL A 173 11.78 4.66 -20.70
N PHE A 174 10.90 3.70 -20.98
CA PHE A 174 11.28 2.30 -21.13
C PHE A 174 12.20 2.08 -22.35
N GLU A 175 11.91 2.72 -23.48
CA GLU A 175 12.72 2.66 -24.70
C GLU A 175 14.13 3.23 -24.45
N LEU A 176 14.22 4.43 -23.86
CA LEU A 176 15.50 5.06 -23.52
C LEU A 176 16.32 4.21 -22.56
N ARG A 177 15.70 3.61 -21.53
CA ARG A 177 16.39 2.67 -20.64
C ARG A 177 16.86 1.42 -21.36
N HIS A 178 16.08 0.89 -22.31
CA HIS A 178 16.53 -0.24 -23.13
C HIS A 178 17.77 0.14 -23.92
N ILE A 179 17.71 1.27 -24.63
CA ILE A 179 18.83 1.80 -25.39
C ILE A 179 20.04 1.99 -24.49
N PHE A 180 19.98 2.78 -23.42
CA PHE A 180 21.18 3.13 -22.64
C PHE A 180 21.79 1.98 -21.84
N CYS A 181 21.00 0.97 -21.47
CA CYS A 181 21.52 -0.18 -20.72
C CYS A 181 21.93 -1.36 -21.61
N HIS A 182 21.33 -1.51 -22.79
CA HIS A 182 21.49 -2.71 -23.61
C HIS A 182 21.99 -2.44 -25.02
N GLU A 183 21.94 -1.19 -25.49
CA GLU A 183 22.47 -0.75 -26.76
C GLU A 183 23.58 0.29 -26.51
N PHE A 184 24.61 0.36 -27.36
CA PHE A 184 25.65 1.40 -27.18
C PHE A 184 25.11 2.82 -27.44
N GLY A 185 23.91 2.95 -28.04
CA GLY A 185 23.14 4.20 -28.08
C GLY A 185 23.85 5.40 -28.73
N THR A 186 24.89 5.19 -29.54
CA THR A 186 25.85 6.25 -29.94
C THR A 186 25.30 7.32 -30.88
N LYS A 187 24.05 7.20 -31.33
CA LYS A 187 23.35 8.16 -32.19
C LYS A 187 22.09 8.75 -31.54
N VAL A 188 21.79 8.37 -30.31
CA VAL A 188 20.61 8.88 -29.60
C VAL A 188 21.02 10.20 -28.97
N GLU A 189 20.59 11.29 -29.61
CA GLU A 189 20.75 12.63 -29.08
C GLU A 189 19.70 12.88 -28.00
N ILE A 190 20.16 13.23 -26.81
CA ILE A 190 19.30 13.61 -25.69
C ILE A 190 19.62 15.05 -25.34
N ASN A 191 18.58 15.86 -25.22
CA ASN A 191 18.70 17.19 -24.65
C ASN A 191 17.94 17.28 -23.32
N GLU A 192 18.21 18.36 -22.59
CA GLU A 192 17.61 18.61 -21.28
C GLU A 192 16.09 18.69 -21.35
N ASP A 193 15.53 19.34 -22.38
CA ASP A 193 14.09 19.54 -22.56
C ASP A 193 13.34 18.20 -22.65
N ILE A 194 13.83 17.27 -23.47
CA ILE A 194 13.25 15.92 -23.61
C ILE A 194 13.26 15.20 -22.25
N ILE A 195 14.37 15.31 -21.49
CA ILE A 195 14.49 14.64 -20.20
C ILE A 195 13.57 15.25 -19.14
N GLN A 196 13.45 16.58 -19.11
CA GLN A 196 12.53 17.27 -18.21
C GLN A 196 11.08 16.90 -18.53
N GLU A 197 10.72 16.85 -19.81
CA GLU A 197 9.38 16.45 -20.25
C GLU A 197 9.05 15.01 -19.83
N VAL A 198 9.90 14.04 -20.18
CA VAL A 198 9.62 12.63 -19.84
C VAL A 198 9.64 12.40 -18.34
N PHE A 199 10.49 13.12 -17.59
CA PHE A 199 10.50 13.07 -16.13
C PHE A 199 9.20 13.59 -15.54
N SER A 200 8.77 14.80 -15.93
CA SER A 200 7.56 15.43 -15.41
C SER A 200 6.32 14.59 -15.70
N ASN A 201 6.19 14.12 -16.94
CA ASN A 201 5.07 13.29 -17.37
C ASN A 201 5.05 11.94 -16.64
N THR A 202 6.21 11.28 -16.49
CA THR A 202 6.30 10.03 -15.73
C THR A 202 5.96 10.23 -14.26
N LYS A 203 6.41 11.33 -13.64
CA LYS A 203 6.04 11.67 -12.25
C LYS A 203 4.52 11.78 -12.11
N ILE A 204 3.85 12.54 -12.99
CA ILE A 204 2.39 12.68 -12.99
C ILE A 204 1.69 11.32 -13.12
N PHE A 205 2.15 10.45 -14.03
CA PHE A 205 1.59 9.11 -14.19
C PHE A 205 1.68 8.28 -12.90
N LEU A 206 2.84 8.27 -12.24
CA LEU A 206 3.07 7.46 -11.05
C LEU A 206 2.29 7.98 -9.84
N GLU A 207 2.23 9.30 -9.67
CA GLU A 207 1.46 9.94 -8.59
C GLU A 207 -0.05 9.76 -8.79
N ASN A 208 -0.57 9.99 -10.00
CA ASN A 208 -1.99 9.78 -10.29
C ASN A 208 -2.38 8.30 -10.19
N THR A 209 -1.49 7.38 -10.57
CA THR A 209 -1.72 5.94 -10.39
C THR A 209 -1.76 5.57 -8.91
N THR A 210 -0.84 6.09 -8.10
CA THR A 210 -0.81 5.81 -6.66
C THR A 210 -2.10 6.28 -5.98
N ASP A 211 -2.57 7.47 -6.34
CA ASP A 211 -3.84 8.03 -5.85
C ASP A 211 -5.04 7.20 -6.31
N PHE A 212 -5.09 6.83 -7.59
CA PHE A 212 -6.15 5.95 -8.11
C PHE A 212 -6.21 4.61 -7.38
N ILE A 213 -5.07 3.95 -7.15
CA ILE A 213 -5.02 2.67 -6.42
C ILE A 213 -5.45 2.89 -4.96
N HIS A 214 -4.97 3.96 -4.32
CA HIS A 214 -5.39 4.29 -2.95
C HIS A 214 -6.90 4.49 -2.84
N TYR A 215 -7.50 5.27 -3.75
CA TYR A 215 -8.94 5.47 -3.82
C TYR A 215 -9.72 4.17 -4.07
N LYS A 216 -9.19 3.25 -4.89
CA LYS A 216 -9.83 1.95 -5.14
C LYS A 216 -9.81 1.03 -3.94
N LEU A 217 -8.71 1.01 -3.18
CA LEU A 217 -8.57 0.17 -2.00
C LEU A 217 -9.23 0.80 -0.77
N TYR A 218 -9.23 2.12 -0.66
CA TYR A 218 -9.68 2.85 0.52
C TYR A 218 -10.55 4.06 0.11
N PRO A 219 -11.76 3.84 -0.43
CA PRO A 219 -12.59 4.90 -1.01
C PRO A 219 -13.01 5.99 -0.01
N ASP A 220 -13.05 5.66 1.28
CA ASP A 220 -13.45 6.55 2.38
C ASP A 220 -12.27 6.89 3.31
N ALA A 221 -11.03 6.78 2.82
CA ALA A 221 -9.85 7.08 3.63
C ALA A 221 -9.86 8.55 4.09
N PRO A 222 -9.66 8.82 5.40
CA PRO A 222 -9.58 10.19 5.88
C PRO A 222 -8.28 10.87 5.42
N GLU A 223 -8.40 12.09 4.89
CA GLU A 223 -7.24 12.82 4.34
C GLU A 223 -6.66 13.86 5.31
N THR A 224 -7.49 14.45 6.18
CA THR A 224 -7.02 15.43 7.18
C THR A 224 -6.85 14.79 8.55
N GLN A 225 -6.00 15.39 9.40
CA GLN A 225 -5.86 14.93 10.78
C GLN A 225 -7.19 14.96 11.55
N THR A 226 -8.07 15.91 11.24
CA THR A 226 -9.41 15.98 11.84
C THR A 226 -10.26 14.80 11.40
N ASP A 227 -10.28 14.49 10.09
CA ASP A 227 -11.04 13.35 9.56
C ASP A 227 -10.48 12.03 10.10
N MET A 228 -9.15 11.93 10.23
CA MET A 228 -8.49 10.76 10.82
C MET A 228 -8.88 10.56 12.28
N ASN A 229 -8.96 11.65 13.06
CA ASN A 229 -9.43 11.62 14.44
C ASN A 229 -10.89 11.15 14.53
N ILE A 230 -11.77 11.68 13.67
CA ILE A 230 -13.19 11.32 13.60
C ILE A 230 -13.36 9.86 13.19
N HIS A 231 -12.68 9.44 12.13
CA HIS A 231 -12.73 8.07 11.61
C HIS A 231 -12.25 7.07 12.68
N ALA A 232 -11.10 7.30 13.32
CA ALA A 232 -10.59 6.42 14.36
C ALA A 232 -11.54 6.32 15.57
N HIS A 233 -12.24 7.40 15.91
CA HIS A 233 -13.25 7.39 16.96
C HIS A 233 -14.48 6.57 16.55
N ASN A 234 -15.00 6.78 15.33
CA ASN A 234 -16.16 6.04 14.82
C ASN A 234 -15.89 4.54 14.73
N GLU A 235 -14.69 4.12 14.29
CA GLU A 235 -14.28 2.71 14.29
C GLU A 235 -14.26 2.12 15.71
N PHE A 236 -13.78 2.89 16.69
CA PHE A 236 -13.85 2.48 18.09
C PHE A 236 -15.30 2.33 18.57
N ASP A 237 -16.19 3.27 18.26
CA ASP A 237 -17.60 3.21 18.67
C ASP A 237 -18.31 1.98 18.07
N GLN A 238 -18.08 1.69 16.79
CA GLN A 238 -18.64 0.51 16.13
C GLN A 238 -18.18 -0.78 16.82
N ILE A 239 -16.88 -0.89 17.14
CA ILE A 239 -16.38 -2.10 17.79
C ILE A 239 -16.78 -2.20 19.27
N GLU A 240 -16.97 -1.08 19.96
CA GLU A 240 -17.53 -1.09 21.32
C GLU A 240 -18.97 -1.58 21.31
N ILE A 241 -19.79 -1.14 20.35
CA ILE A 241 -21.15 -1.68 20.18
C ILE A 241 -21.12 -3.20 19.95
N LYS A 242 -20.20 -3.70 19.12
CA LYS A 242 -20.02 -5.14 18.92
C LYS A 242 -19.65 -5.84 20.24
N LEU A 243 -18.68 -5.32 20.99
CA LEU A 243 -18.26 -5.89 22.27
C LEU A 243 -19.42 -5.91 23.29
N GLU A 244 -20.16 -4.82 23.42
CA GLU A 244 -21.32 -4.74 24.33
C GLU A 244 -22.42 -5.75 23.95
N GLY A 245 -22.63 -5.96 22.65
CA GLY A 245 -23.52 -7.02 22.17
C GLY A 245 -23.05 -8.41 22.61
N TYR A 246 -21.74 -8.68 22.58
CA TYR A 246 -21.15 -9.96 22.96
C TYR A 246 -21.25 -10.19 24.47
N ILE A 247 -20.90 -9.18 25.26
CA ILE A 247 -21.06 -9.18 26.72
C ILE A 247 -22.53 -9.43 27.09
N SER A 248 -23.46 -8.74 26.43
CA SER A 248 -24.89 -8.90 26.69
C SER A 248 -25.40 -10.31 26.36
N LYS A 249 -24.95 -10.89 25.24
CA LYS A 249 -25.26 -12.28 24.88
C LYS A 249 -24.78 -13.26 25.94
N LEU A 250 -23.54 -13.09 26.43
CA LEU A 250 -22.96 -13.93 27.48
C LEU A 250 -23.74 -13.82 28.79
N ILE A 251 -23.98 -12.60 29.27
CA ILE A 251 -24.70 -12.40 30.55
C ILE A 251 -26.12 -12.99 30.51
N ASN A 252 -26.80 -12.91 29.37
CA ASN A 252 -28.17 -13.38 29.20
C ASN A 252 -28.27 -14.87 28.84
N LYS A 253 -27.18 -15.55 28.50
CA LYS A 253 -27.21 -16.99 28.25
C LYS A 253 -27.56 -17.72 29.55
N ASP A 254 -28.38 -18.76 29.41
CA ASP A 254 -28.58 -19.75 30.46
C ASP A 254 -27.46 -20.79 30.36
N PHE A 255 -26.64 -20.87 31.40
CA PHE A 255 -25.50 -21.79 31.51
C PHE A 255 -25.85 -22.96 32.43
N THR A 256 -27.10 -23.42 32.38
CA THR A 256 -27.67 -24.41 33.30
C THR A 256 -26.87 -25.73 33.39
N ASP A 257 -26.05 -26.04 32.38
CA ASP A 257 -25.16 -27.21 32.33
C ASP A 257 -23.66 -26.90 32.46
N MET A 258 -23.27 -25.61 32.57
CA MET A 258 -21.88 -25.18 32.69
C MET A 258 -21.59 -24.74 34.13
N LEU A 259 -20.96 -25.64 34.91
CA LEU A 259 -20.47 -25.36 36.28
C LEU A 259 -19.42 -24.23 36.34
N ASP A 260 -18.98 -23.68 35.20
CA ASP A 260 -17.76 -22.87 35.06
C ASP A 260 -18.01 -21.39 34.72
N PHE A 261 -19.25 -20.90 34.62
CA PHE A 261 -19.53 -19.49 34.28
C PHE A 261 -20.20 -18.72 35.43
N ASP A 262 -19.41 -17.92 36.14
CA ASP A 262 -19.89 -16.96 37.13
C ASP A 262 -20.14 -15.58 36.49
N LYS A 263 -21.42 -15.20 36.40
CA LYS A 263 -21.87 -13.94 35.77
C LYS A 263 -21.33 -12.70 36.45
N ASP A 264 -21.19 -12.72 37.78
CA ASP A 264 -20.79 -11.54 38.54
C ASP A 264 -19.28 -11.35 38.48
N LEU A 265 -18.51 -12.45 38.57
CA LEU A 265 -17.06 -12.41 38.33
C LEU A 265 -16.73 -12.00 36.89
N PHE A 266 -17.50 -12.46 35.90
CA PHE A 266 -17.35 -12.03 34.52
C PHE A 266 -17.55 -10.52 34.35
N LYS A 267 -18.64 -9.97 34.91
CA LYS A 267 -18.90 -8.51 34.89
C LYS A 267 -17.79 -7.72 35.56
N GLU A 268 -17.30 -8.20 36.71
CA GLU A 268 -16.19 -7.55 37.42
C GLU A 268 -14.91 -7.57 36.57
N SER A 269 -14.61 -8.69 35.93
CA SER A 269 -13.47 -8.85 35.01
C SER A 269 -13.55 -7.85 33.84
N ILE A 270 -14.71 -7.74 33.19
CA ILE A 270 -14.93 -6.78 32.10
C ILE A 270 -14.74 -5.33 32.58
N LEU A 271 -15.26 -4.98 33.76
CA LEU A 271 -15.09 -3.64 34.32
C LEU A 271 -13.61 -3.29 34.55
N LYS A 272 -12.83 -4.23 35.11
CA LYS A 272 -11.38 -4.05 35.31
C LYS A 272 -10.65 -3.95 33.96
N TRP A 273 -11.04 -4.77 33.00
CA TRP A 273 -10.46 -4.74 31.66
C TRP A 273 -10.73 -3.42 30.92
N LYS A 274 -11.92 -2.81 31.05
CA LYS A 274 -12.20 -1.49 30.45
C LYS A 274 -11.27 -0.40 31.01
N LYS A 275 -10.98 -0.43 32.31
CA LYS A 275 -9.98 0.47 32.92
C LYS A 275 -8.58 0.23 32.38
N TYR A 276 -8.20 -1.03 32.19
CA TYR A 276 -6.93 -1.38 31.54
C TYR A 276 -6.86 -0.79 30.12
N ARG A 277 -7.93 -0.95 29.31
CA ARG A 277 -8.01 -0.40 27.95
C ARG A 277 -7.77 1.10 27.91
N GLU A 278 -8.45 1.86 28.78
CA GLU A 278 -8.25 3.31 28.88
C GLU A 278 -6.82 3.67 29.28
N SER A 279 -6.25 2.95 30.27
CA SER A 279 -4.87 3.17 30.70
C SER A 279 -3.87 2.87 29.59
N GLU A 280 -4.06 1.80 28.82
CA GLU A 280 -3.24 1.44 27.67
C GLU A 280 -3.32 2.51 26.58
N ALA A 281 -4.52 3.02 26.28
CA ALA A 281 -4.72 4.08 25.29
C ALA A 281 -4.05 5.40 25.71
N LYS A 282 -4.18 5.80 26.98
CA LYS A 282 -3.46 6.97 27.54
C LYS A 282 -1.95 6.80 27.40
N TYR A 283 -1.42 5.65 27.83
CA TYR A 283 0.00 5.34 27.70
C TYR A 283 0.48 5.44 26.25
N LYS A 284 -0.18 4.79 25.29
CA LYS A 284 0.26 4.82 23.88
C LYS A 284 0.15 6.19 23.25
N SER A 285 -0.88 6.97 23.59
CA SER A 285 -1.06 8.32 23.05
C SER A 285 -0.11 9.36 23.67
N SER A 286 0.58 9.05 24.78
CA SER A 286 1.44 10.00 25.49
C SER A 286 2.63 10.52 24.67
N VAL A 287 3.10 9.77 23.69
CA VAL A 287 4.22 10.18 22.80
C VAL A 287 3.89 11.38 21.92
N VAL A 288 2.59 11.69 21.75
CA VAL A 288 2.07 12.83 20.98
C VAL A 288 1.17 13.71 21.86
N GLU A 289 1.38 13.71 23.17
CA GLU A 289 0.55 14.45 24.12
C GLU A 289 0.44 15.95 23.77
N GLY A 290 -0.78 16.48 23.80
CA GLY A 290 -1.12 17.85 23.40
C GLY A 290 -1.15 18.09 21.89
N GLY A 291 -0.73 17.11 21.08
CA GLY A 291 -0.70 17.19 19.62
C GLY A 291 -2.04 16.82 18.97
N SER A 292 -2.24 17.26 17.73
CA SER A 292 -3.44 16.97 16.93
C SER A 292 -3.63 15.47 16.62
N MET A 293 -2.56 14.67 16.70
CA MET A 293 -2.58 13.21 16.53
C MET A 293 -3.02 12.45 17.79
N GLN A 294 -2.96 13.07 18.98
CA GLN A 294 -3.25 12.38 20.23
C GLN A 294 -4.63 11.70 20.26
N PRO A 295 -5.73 12.36 19.81
CA PRO A 295 -7.06 11.74 19.81
C PRO A 295 -7.13 10.50 18.91
N MET A 296 -6.53 10.56 17.72
CA MET A 296 -6.44 9.40 16.82
C MET A 296 -5.69 8.24 17.46
N ILE A 297 -4.48 8.46 17.99
CA ILE A 297 -3.69 7.38 18.60
C ILE A 297 -4.41 6.77 19.81
N TYR A 298 -5.09 7.61 20.60
CA TYR A 298 -5.93 7.15 21.70
C TYR A 298 -7.05 6.23 21.20
N SER A 299 -7.88 6.70 20.26
CA SER A 299 -9.00 5.92 19.71
C SER A 299 -8.55 4.64 19.00
N MET A 300 -7.45 4.68 18.25
CA MET A 300 -6.85 3.48 17.64
C MET A 300 -6.43 2.43 18.68
N SER A 301 -5.86 2.86 19.81
CA SER A 301 -5.51 1.95 20.89
C SER A 301 -6.76 1.40 21.58
N MET A 302 -7.78 2.21 21.81
CA MET A 302 -9.07 1.75 22.35
C MET A 302 -9.67 0.68 21.44
N HIS A 303 -9.77 0.95 20.13
CA HIS A 303 -10.23 0.01 19.11
C HIS A 303 -9.43 -1.30 19.12
N THR A 304 -8.09 -1.22 19.04
CA THR A 304 -7.22 -2.41 18.99
C THR A 304 -7.37 -3.29 20.23
N THR A 305 -7.40 -2.69 21.41
CA THR A 305 -7.55 -3.44 22.65
C THR A 305 -8.95 -4.08 22.74
N THR A 306 -10.00 -3.38 22.30
CA THR A 306 -11.37 -3.93 22.18
C THR A 306 -11.44 -5.12 21.22
N LEU A 307 -10.83 -5.01 20.04
CA LEU A 307 -10.77 -6.12 19.08
C LEU A 307 -10.11 -7.37 19.68
N ARG A 308 -9.04 -7.22 20.45
CA ARG A 308 -8.38 -8.36 21.12
C ARG A 308 -9.32 -9.04 22.10
N LYS A 309 -10.09 -8.27 22.88
CA LYS A 309 -11.07 -8.84 23.82
C LYS A 309 -12.21 -9.53 23.09
N ILE A 310 -12.70 -8.98 21.98
CA ILE A 310 -13.70 -9.66 21.16
C ILE A 310 -13.18 -11.02 20.66
N LYS A 311 -11.95 -11.07 20.13
CA LYS A 311 -11.34 -12.33 19.69
C LYS A 311 -11.19 -13.34 20.83
N GLU A 312 -10.74 -12.89 22.00
CA GLU A 312 -10.68 -13.72 23.20
C GLU A 312 -12.07 -14.30 23.56
N LEU A 313 -13.13 -13.49 23.53
CA LEU A 313 -14.50 -13.97 23.77
C LEU A 313 -14.99 -14.93 22.67
N GLU A 314 -14.62 -14.71 21.41
CA GLU A 314 -14.92 -15.61 20.28
C GLU A 314 -14.23 -16.97 20.45
N GLU A 315 -13.00 -16.99 20.97
CA GLU A 315 -12.20 -18.19 21.24
C GLU A 315 -12.71 -18.96 22.48
N ASP A 316 -13.04 -18.24 23.55
CA ASP A 316 -13.52 -18.84 24.81
C ASP A 316 -14.96 -19.37 24.68
N TYR A 317 -15.78 -18.75 23.83
CA TYR A 317 -17.20 -19.08 23.67
C TYR A 317 -17.63 -19.23 22.19
N PRO A 318 -17.01 -20.15 21.43
CA PRO A 318 -17.20 -20.24 19.98
C PRO A 318 -18.66 -20.51 19.60
N GLU A 319 -19.38 -21.32 20.39
CA GLU A 319 -20.78 -21.69 20.13
C GLU A 319 -21.76 -20.51 20.23
N LEU A 320 -21.34 -19.36 20.75
CA LEU A 320 -22.19 -18.16 20.84
C LEU A 320 -22.02 -17.21 19.66
N PHE A 321 -20.96 -17.39 18.88
CA PHE A 321 -20.50 -16.40 17.89
C PHE A 321 -20.23 -17.00 16.51
N GLN A 322 -20.31 -18.33 16.36
CA GLN A 322 -20.42 -18.99 15.06
C GLN A 322 -21.83 -18.83 14.50
N LEU A 323 -21.93 -18.23 13.31
CA LEU A 323 -23.09 -18.27 12.41
C LEU A 323 -22.75 -19.18 11.23
#